data_AF-A0A7J5EW89-F1
#
_entry.id   AF-A0A7J5EW89-F1
#
_cell.length_a   1.000
_cell.length_b   1.000
_cell.length_c   1.000
_cell.angle_alpha   90.00
_cell.angle_beta   90.00
_cell.angle_gamma   90.00
#
_symmetry.space_group_name_H-M   'P 1'
#
loop_
_entity.id
_entity.type
_entity.pdbx_description
1 polymer ?
#
loop_
_entity_poly.entity_id
_entity_poly.type
_entity_poly.pdbx_seq_one_letter_code
_entity_poly.pdbx_strand_id
1 'polypeptide(L)'
;MLTRRTEIWTAAILAVGLGIFVAYGWPGLMTIDSCDQLAEARAGVYSDAHPPAMAAIWRQVDRVHAGPLGMLLLQDAVFLAGTFLVLRRVMRPPRAAIVASLVLLSPPVAPTLIVVWKDCLMAGFLLLGAGLLLDERRRWRIAGLGALVVATAVRYNAPAATLPLVVLLFTLSP
;
A
#
# COMPACT_ATOMS: atom_id res chain seq x y z
N MET A 1 0.37 30.98 3.85
CA MET A 1 -0.95 30.56 4.40
C MET A 1 -1.78 29.72 3.43
N LEU A 2 -1.88 30.08 2.14
CA LEU A 2 -2.66 29.32 1.14
C LEU A 2 -2.18 27.87 0.96
N THR A 3 -0.86 27.64 0.94
CA THR A 3 -0.24 26.30 0.82
C THR A 3 -0.59 25.37 1.98
N ARG A 4 -0.47 25.85 3.21
CA ARG A 4 -0.82 25.09 4.44
C ARG A 4 -2.29 24.69 4.45
N ARG A 5 -3.19 25.57 4.00
CA ARG A 5 -4.62 25.25 3.87
C ARG A 5 -4.84 24.14 2.84
N THR A 6 -4.18 24.20 1.69
CA THR A 6 -4.26 23.15 0.66
C THR A 6 -3.75 21.80 1.14
N GLU A 7 -2.65 21.77 1.90
CA GLU A 7 -2.10 20.55 2.49
C GLU A 7 -3.07 19.92 3.49
N ILE A 8 -3.66 20.72 4.39
CA ILE A 8 -4.66 20.25 5.35
C ILE A 8 -5.87 19.65 4.63
N TRP A 9 -6.39 20.33 3.60
CA TRP A 9 -7.51 19.79 2.82
C TRP A 9 -7.14 18.50 2.09
N THR A 10 -5.94 18.42 1.53
CA THR A 10 -5.46 17.22 0.84
C THR A 10 -5.40 16.04 1.81
N ALA A 11 -4.81 16.25 3.00
CA ALA A 11 -4.74 15.24 4.05
C ALA A 11 -6.14 14.83 4.54
N ALA A 12 -7.04 15.79 4.75
CA ALA A 12 -8.42 15.53 5.16
C ALA A 12 -9.18 14.69 4.12
N ILE A 13 -9.04 14.99 2.83
CA ILE A 13 -9.67 14.21 1.75
C ILE A 13 -9.18 12.76 1.76
N LEU A 14 -7.86 12.55 1.85
CA LEU A 14 -7.28 11.20 1.92
C LEU A 14 -7.75 10.45 3.18
N ALA A 15 -7.77 11.11 4.33
CA ALA A 15 -8.22 10.51 5.59
C ALA A 15 -9.71 10.13 5.54
N VAL A 16 -10.56 10.97 4.96
CA VAL A 16 -11.98 10.66 4.75
C VAL A 16 -12.15 9.52 3.76
N GLY A 17 -11.43 9.54 2.63
CA GLY A 17 -11.46 8.45 1.64
C GLY A 17 -11.07 7.10 2.24
N LEU A 18 -9.97 7.07 3.00
CA LEU A 18 -9.52 5.88 3.72
C LEU A 18 -10.54 5.45 4.79
N GLY A 19 -11.09 6.40 5.56
CA GLY A 19 -12.07 6.11 6.60
C GLY A 19 -13.37 5.49 6.04
N ILE A 20 -13.87 6.01 4.92
CA ILE A 20 -15.03 5.42 4.23
C ILE A 20 -14.71 4.00 3.74
N PHE A 21 -13.52 3.80 3.16
CA PHE A 21 -13.10 2.49 2.68
C PHE A 21 -13.00 1.46 3.81
N VAL A 22 -12.35 1.82 4.90
CA VAL A 22 -12.20 0.96 6.09
C VAL A 22 -13.55 0.65 6.70
N ALA A 23 -14.48 1.62 6.75
CA ALA A 23 -15.84 1.37 7.22
C ALA A 23 -16.60 0.38 6.31
N TYR A 24 -16.39 0.45 5.00
CA TYR A 24 -16.96 -0.50 4.03
C TYR A 24 -16.37 -1.90 4.18
N GLY A 25 -15.04 -2.00 4.35
CA GLY A 25 -14.33 -3.28 4.44
C GLY A 25 -14.23 -3.87 5.85
N TRP A 26 -14.77 -3.23 6.89
CA TRP A 26 -14.50 -3.59 8.29
C TRP A 26 -14.87 -5.05 8.65
N PRO A 27 -14.02 -5.80 9.39
CA PRO A 27 -12.65 -5.48 9.81
C PRO A 27 -11.58 -5.93 8.79
N GLY A 28 -11.99 -6.32 7.59
CA GLY A 28 -11.19 -6.93 6.54
C GLY A 28 -11.70 -8.34 6.28
N LEU A 29 -11.95 -8.66 5.00
CA LEU A 29 -12.34 -10.00 4.61
C LEU A 29 -11.13 -10.92 4.62
N MET A 30 -11.31 -12.12 5.18
CA MET A 30 -10.29 -13.15 5.24
C MET A 30 -10.69 -14.34 4.39
N THR A 31 -9.73 -14.87 3.64
CA THR A 31 -9.86 -16.17 2.97
C THR A 31 -8.97 -17.20 3.67
N ILE A 32 -8.98 -18.44 3.19
CA ILE A 32 -8.10 -19.51 3.70
C ILE A 32 -6.64 -19.07 3.68
N ASP A 33 -6.15 -18.53 2.55
CA ASP A 33 -4.81 -17.93 2.45
C ASP A 33 -4.51 -16.91 3.56
N SER A 34 -5.45 -16.00 3.85
CA SER A 34 -5.29 -14.98 4.89
C SER A 34 -5.25 -15.59 6.29
N CYS A 35 -6.11 -16.59 6.54
CA CYS A 35 -6.14 -17.32 7.81
C CYS A 35 -4.82 -18.05 8.06
N ASP A 36 -4.28 -18.72 7.05
CA ASP A 36 -3.02 -19.45 7.15
C ASP A 36 -1.87 -18.48 7.44
N GLN A 37 -1.80 -17.35 6.71
CA GLN A 37 -0.76 -16.35 6.96
C GLN A 37 -0.86 -15.69 8.34
N LEU A 38 -2.07 -15.50 8.87
CA LEU A 38 -2.26 -15.02 10.24
C LEU A 38 -1.85 -16.08 11.28
N ALA A 39 -2.13 -17.37 11.01
CA ALA A 39 -1.71 -18.47 11.86
C ALA A 39 -0.18 -18.58 11.91
N GLU A 40 0.49 -18.52 10.75
CA GLU A 40 1.95 -18.47 10.63
C GLU A 40 2.54 -17.25 11.35
N ALA A 41 1.93 -16.08 11.18
CA ALA A 41 2.34 -14.85 11.86
C ALA A 41 2.33 -15.01 13.39
N ARG A 42 1.30 -15.65 13.94
CA ARG A 42 1.17 -15.88 15.38
C ARG A 42 2.09 -16.99 15.89
N ALA A 43 2.25 -18.07 15.14
CA ALA A 43 3.14 -19.18 15.47
C ALA A 43 4.62 -18.78 15.36
N GLY A 44 4.95 -17.82 14.49
CA GLY A 44 6.35 -17.51 14.14
C GLY A 44 7.03 -18.63 13.35
N VAL A 45 6.23 -19.54 12.78
CA VAL A 45 6.67 -20.65 11.94
C VAL A 45 6.10 -20.40 10.55
N TYR A 46 6.98 -20.20 9.57
CA TYR A 46 6.61 -19.89 8.19
C TYR A 46 6.78 -21.13 7.33
N SER A 47 5.73 -21.50 6.59
CA SER A 47 5.80 -22.61 5.63
C SER A 47 6.29 -22.14 4.26
N ASP A 48 6.65 -23.09 3.39
CA ASP A 48 7.08 -22.80 2.02
C ASP A 48 5.90 -22.56 1.05
N ALA A 49 4.65 -22.70 1.53
CA ALA A 49 3.47 -22.51 0.69
C ALA A 49 3.35 -21.07 0.14
N HIS A 50 3.88 -20.10 0.90
CA HIS A 50 3.83 -18.68 0.57
C HIS A 50 5.15 -17.98 0.92
N PRO A 51 5.48 -16.86 0.25
CA PRO A 51 6.56 -16.01 0.73
C PRO A 51 6.28 -15.55 2.18
N PRO A 52 7.25 -15.64 3.10
CA PRO A 52 7.02 -15.38 4.51
C PRO A 52 6.82 -13.89 4.83
N ALA A 53 7.05 -12.99 3.87
CA ALA A 53 7.08 -11.56 4.09
C ALA A 53 5.74 -11.00 4.60
N MET A 54 4.61 -11.40 4.01
CA MET A 54 3.31 -10.92 4.49
C MET A 54 3.00 -11.43 5.89
N ALA A 55 3.26 -12.71 6.21
CA ALA A 55 3.07 -13.24 7.55
C ALA A 55 4.01 -12.56 8.58
N ALA A 56 5.26 -12.26 8.19
CA ALA A 56 6.21 -11.51 9.02
C ALA A 56 5.76 -10.06 9.29
N ILE A 57 5.22 -9.38 8.27
CA ILE A 57 4.61 -8.05 8.41
C ILE A 57 3.38 -8.14 9.32
N TRP A 58 2.48 -9.09 9.06
CA TRP A 58 1.26 -9.27 9.85
C TRP A 58 1.60 -9.56 11.30
N ARG A 59 2.66 -10.31 11.60
CA ARG A 59 3.11 -10.53 12.98
C ARG A 59 3.40 -9.23 13.73
N GLN A 60 3.96 -8.22 13.06
CA GLN A 60 4.20 -6.92 13.69
C GLN A 60 2.91 -6.12 13.85
N VAL A 61 2.02 -6.19 12.87
CA VAL A 61 0.72 -5.53 12.88
C VAL A 61 -0.21 -6.12 13.96
N ASP A 62 -0.25 -7.45 14.09
CA ASP A 62 -1.08 -8.21 15.05
C ASP A 62 -0.67 -7.93 16.51
N ARG A 63 0.59 -7.52 16.74
CA ARG A 63 1.07 -7.04 18.07
C ARG A 63 0.45 -5.70 18.48
N VAL A 64 0.07 -4.86 17.52
CA VAL A 64 -0.55 -3.55 17.77
C VAL A 64 -2.08 -3.71 17.83
N HIS A 65 -2.64 -4.45 16.89
CA HIS A 65 -4.07 -4.75 16.86
C HIS A 65 -4.30 -6.15 16.29
N ALA A 66 -4.86 -7.03 17.12
CA ALA A 66 -5.07 -8.42 16.74
C ALA A 66 -6.12 -8.56 15.62
N GLY A 67 -5.83 -9.40 14.63
CA GLY A 67 -6.75 -9.75 13.54
C GLY A 67 -6.50 -8.99 12.22
N PRO A 68 -7.49 -8.95 11.32
CA PRO A 68 -7.32 -8.45 9.95
C PRO A 68 -7.29 -6.93 9.82
N LEU A 69 -7.87 -6.19 10.77
CA LEU A 69 -8.07 -4.74 10.65
C LEU A 69 -6.75 -3.97 10.46
N GLY A 70 -5.71 -4.34 11.20
CA GLY A 70 -4.42 -3.68 11.07
C GLY A 70 -3.81 -3.88 9.67
N MET A 71 -4.02 -5.04 9.06
CA MET A 71 -3.52 -5.33 7.71
C MET A 71 -4.37 -4.66 6.64
N LEU A 72 -5.70 -4.61 6.81
CA LEU A 72 -6.60 -3.83 5.97
C LEU A 72 -6.12 -2.37 5.93
N LEU A 73 -5.96 -1.76 7.11
CA LEU A 73 -5.45 -0.39 7.24
C LEU A 73 -4.09 -0.20 6.55
N LEU A 74 -3.16 -1.14 6.74
CA LEU A 74 -1.84 -1.06 6.13
C LEU A 74 -1.90 -1.10 4.60
N GLN A 75 -2.55 -2.11 4.02
CA GLN A 75 -2.58 -2.29 2.57
C GLN A 75 -3.31 -1.11 1.88
N ASP A 76 -4.41 -0.64 2.47
CA ASP A 76 -5.23 0.42 1.88
C ASP A 76 -4.60 1.81 2.05
N ALA A 77 -3.97 2.08 3.20
CA ALA A 77 -3.26 3.35 3.41
C ALA A 77 -2.07 3.46 2.47
N VAL A 78 -1.30 2.38 2.29
CA VAL A 78 -0.16 2.34 1.38
C VAL A 78 -0.62 2.46 -0.07
N PHE A 79 -1.70 1.77 -0.46
CA PHE A 79 -2.31 1.89 -1.79
C PHE A 79 -2.79 3.32 -2.08
N LEU A 80 -3.54 3.92 -1.15
CA LEU A 80 -4.07 5.27 -1.31
C LEU A 80 -2.95 6.31 -1.39
N ALA A 81 -1.95 6.20 -0.51
CA ALA A 81 -0.79 7.09 -0.52
C ALA A 81 0.00 6.95 -1.82
N GLY A 82 0.27 5.73 -2.28
CA GLY A 82 0.96 5.48 -3.55
C GLY A 82 0.22 6.06 -4.74
N THR A 83 -1.09 5.78 -4.84
CA THR A 83 -1.95 6.33 -5.90
C THR A 83 -1.93 7.86 -5.90
N PHE A 84 -2.05 8.48 -4.72
CA PHE A 84 -1.95 9.93 -4.57
C PHE A 84 -0.60 10.48 -5.03
N LEU A 85 0.51 9.84 -4.66
CA LEU A 85 1.87 10.26 -5.02
C LEU A 85 2.15 10.19 -6.53
N VAL A 86 1.54 9.23 -7.22
CA VAL A 86 1.59 9.15 -8.68
C VAL A 86 0.72 10.25 -9.30
N LEU A 87 -0.55 10.37 -8.88
CA LEU A 87 -1.49 11.33 -9.47
C LEU A 87 -1.12 12.79 -9.26
N ARG A 88 -0.49 13.14 -8.12
CA ARG A 88 -0.04 14.52 -7.85
C ARG A 88 1.05 15.03 -8.79
N ARG A 89 1.59 14.17 -9.67
CA ARG A 89 2.53 14.58 -10.75
C ARG A 89 1.84 15.27 -11.90
N VAL A 90 0.58 14.93 -12.14
CA VAL A 90 -0.20 15.42 -13.27
C VAL A 90 -1.43 16.22 -12.83
N MET A 91 -1.73 16.22 -11.52
CA MET A 91 -2.87 16.94 -10.94
C MET A 91 -2.46 17.78 -9.73
N ARG A 92 -3.22 18.84 -9.45
CA ARG A 92 -3.10 19.61 -8.20
C ARG A 92 -3.41 18.71 -6.98
N PRO A 93 -2.76 18.89 -5.82
CA PRO A 93 -2.88 17.93 -4.70
C PRO A 93 -4.31 17.62 -4.24
N PRO A 94 -5.23 18.60 -4.08
CA PRO A 94 -6.61 18.26 -3.70
C PRO A 94 -7.34 17.41 -4.73
N ARG A 95 -7.13 17.68 -6.03
CA ARG A 95 -7.73 16.88 -7.11
C ARG A 95 -7.12 15.47 -7.14
N ALA A 96 -5.80 15.36 -6.99
CA ALA A 96 -5.12 14.07 -6.90
C ALA A 96 -5.65 13.23 -5.71
N ALA A 97 -5.89 13.86 -4.55
CA ALA A 97 -6.44 13.18 -3.38
C ALA A 97 -7.88 12.70 -3.59
N ILE A 98 -8.72 13.51 -4.22
CA ILE A 98 -10.09 13.11 -4.59
C ILE A 98 -10.04 11.91 -5.53
N VAL A 99 -9.27 12.01 -6.63
CA VAL A 99 -9.18 10.93 -7.63
C VAL A 99 -8.58 9.67 -7.02
N ALA A 100 -7.54 9.76 -6.18
CA ALA A 100 -6.97 8.60 -5.49
C ALA A 100 -8.01 7.92 -4.58
N SER A 101 -8.80 8.70 -3.84
CA SER A 101 -9.87 8.17 -2.99
C SER A 101 -10.98 7.52 -3.82
N LEU A 102 -11.34 8.11 -4.97
CA LEU A 102 -12.31 7.53 -5.88
C LEU A 102 -11.80 6.24 -6.53
N VAL A 103 -10.52 6.15 -6.86
CA VAL A 103 -9.90 4.91 -7.36
C VAL A 103 -10.00 3.81 -6.29
N LEU A 104 -9.62 4.11 -5.04
CA LEU A 104 -9.75 3.18 -3.91
C LEU A 104 -11.19 2.69 -3.73
N LEU A 105 -12.16 3.60 -3.80
CA LEU A 105 -13.59 3.31 -3.62
C LEU A 105 -14.28 2.76 -4.89
N SER A 106 -13.56 2.64 -6.01
CA SER A 106 -14.17 2.26 -7.27
C SER A 106 -14.59 0.79 -7.29
N PRO A 107 -15.70 0.42 -7.96
CA PRO A 107 -16.15 -0.98 -8.06
C PRO A 107 -15.10 -2.00 -8.52
N PRO A 108 -14.16 -1.71 -9.45
CA PRO A 108 -13.14 -2.69 -9.83
C PRO A 108 -12.02 -2.87 -8.80
N VAL A 109 -11.86 -1.94 -7.86
CA VAL A 109 -10.75 -1.93 -6.89
C VAL A 109 -11.21 -2.31 -5.50
N ALA A 110 -12.34 -1.74 -5.06
CA ALA A 110 -12.77 -1.85 -3.68
C ALA A 110 -13.06 -3.29 -3.21
N PRO A 111 -13.82 -4.12 -3.95
CA PRO A 111 -14.09 -5.50 -3.53
C PRO A 111 -12.82 -6.36 -3.44
N THR A 112 -11.77 -6.03 -4.18
CA THR A 112 -10.48 -6.72 -4.09
C THR A 112 -9.69 -6.24 -2.87
N LEU A 113 -9.60 -4.93 -2.66
CA LEU A 113 -8.83 -4.35 -1.56
C LEU A 113 -9.45 -4.54 -0.17
N ILE A 114 -10.75 -4.87 -0.06
CA ILE A 114 -11.32 -5.25 1.26
C ILE A 114 -10.83 -6.62 1.74
N VAL A 115 -10.31 -7.46 0.84
CA VAL A 115 -9.76 -8.77 1.19
C VAL A 115 -8.30 -8.63 1.58
N VAL A 116 -7.92 -9.18 2.74
CA VAL A 116 -6.56 -9.11 3.25
C VAL A 116 -5.70 -10.13 2.51
N TRP A 117 -5.19 -9.72 1.35
CA TRP A 117 -4.39 -10.55 0.45
C TRP A 117 -3.00 -9.98 0.22
N LYS A 118 -2.07 -10.90 -0.02
CA LYS A 118 -0.70 -10.61 -0.49
C LYS A 118 -0.69 -9.76 -1.76
N ASP A 119 -1.65 -9.97 -2.66
CA ASP A 119 -1.79 -9.17 -3.89
C ASP A 119 -2.16 -7.72 -3.62
N CYS A 120 -3.06 -7.49 -2.67
CA CYS A 120 -3.49 -6.15 -2.27
C CYS A 120 -2.35 -5.39 -1.60
N LEU A 121 -1.63 -6.05 -0.68
CA LEU A 121 -0.45 -5.50 -0.04
C LEU A 121 0.66 -5.18 -1.06
N MET A 122 0.94 -6.11 -1.98
CA MET A 122 1.90 -5.92 -3.07
C MET A 122 1.52 -4.75 -3.97
N ALA A 123 0.25 -4.65 -4.39
CA ALA A 123 -0.25 -3.56 -5.23
C ALA A 123 -0.08 -2.20 -4.55
N GLY A 124 -0.36 -2.14 -3.23
CA GLY A 124 -0.10 -0.93 -2.45
C GLY A 124 1.36 -0.53 -2.47
N PHE A 125 2.27 -1.45 -2.13
CA PHE A 125 3.71 -1.16 -2.10
C PHE A 125 4.30 -0.86 -3.49
N LEU A 126 3.75 -1.43 -4.56
CA LEU A 126 4.11 -1.10 -5.94
C LEU A 126 3.80 0.37 -6.25
N LEU A 127 2.59 0.82 -5.95
CA LEU A 127 2.17 2.21 -6.19
C LEU A 127 2.94 3.19 -5.29
N LEU A 128 3.16 2.82 -4.03
CA LEU A 128 3.97 3.63 -3.12
C LEU A 128 5.41 3.75 -3.63
N GLY A 129 6.02 2.65 -4.02
CA GLY A 129 7.36 2.59 -4.59
C GLY A 129 7.49 3.47 -5.84
N ALA A 130 6.57 3.32 -6.79
CA ALA A 130 6.52 4.14 -8.00
C ALA A 130 6.37 5.64 -7.69
N GLY A 131 5.41 6.00 -6.83
CA GLY A 131 5.17 7.40 -6.46
C GLY A 131 6.36 8.06 -5.76
N LEU A 132 7.07 7.32 -4.91
CA LEU A 132 8.28 7.76 -4.20
C LEU A 132 9.51 7.83 -5.11
N LEU A 133 9.67 6.89 -6.05
CA LEU A 133 10.79 6.90 -7.00
C LEU A 133 10.79 8.11 -7.93
N LEU A 134 9.61 8.64 -8.23
CA LEU A 134 9.45 9.85 -9.02
C LEU A 134 9.95 11.10 -8.26
N ASP A 135 10.12 11.07 -6.93
CA ASP A 135 10.47 12.27 -6.14
C ASP A 135 11.92 12.69 -6.41
N GLU A 136 12.18 13.99 -6.47
CA GLU A 136 13.53 14.51 -6.76
C GLU A 136 14.50 14.26 -5.59
N ARG A 137 13.98 14.16 -4.36
CA ARG A 137 14.83 14.01 -3.18
C ARG A 137 15.28 12.57 -3.03
N ARG A 138 16.60 12.36 -3.03
CA ARG A 138 17.26 11.04 -2.86
C ARG A 138 16.67 10.18 -1.74
N ARG A 139 16.36 10.75 -0.57
CA ARG A 139 15.78 10.01 0.57
C ARG A 139 14.45 9.33 0.23
N TRP A 140 13.60 9.99 -0.56
CA TRP A 140 12.30 9.44 -0.94
C TRP A 140 12.45 8.37 -2.00
N ARG A 141 13.41 8.52 -2.92
CA ARG A 141 13.74 7.49 -3.91
C ARG A 141 14.27 6.22 -3.27
N ILE A 142 15.13 6.35 -2.25
CA ILE A 142 15.61 5.20 -1.45
C ILE A 142 14.43 4.54 -0.71
N ALA A 143 13.54 5.33 -0.12
CA ALA A 143 12.32 4.78 0.49
C ALA A 143 11.43 4.07 -0.55
N GLY A 144 11.35 4.60 -1.78
CA GLY A 144 10.66 3.98 -2.90
C GLY A 144 11.25 2.62 -3.28
N LEU A 145 12.58 2.50 -3.36
CA LEU A 145 13.25 1.21 -3.53
C LEU A 145 12.93 0.24 -2.39
N GLY A 146 12.94 0.72 -1.14
CA GLY A 146 12.54 -0.08 0.02
C GLY A 146 11.11 -0.61 -0.11
N ALA A 147 10.17 0.23 -0.53
CA ALA A 147 8.79 -0.17 -0.80
C ALA A 147 8.70 -1.23 -1.91
N LEU A 148 9.47 -1.10 -3.00
CA LEU A 148 9.50 -2.11 -4.07
C LEU A 148 10.13 -3.43 -3.62
N VAL A 149 11.13 -3.40 -2.75
CA VAL A 149 11.68 -4.62 -2.12
C VAL A 149 10.61 -5.33 -1.31
N VAL A 150 9.82 -4.59 -0.52
CA VAL A 150 8.68 -5.18 0.22
C VAL A 150 7.65 -5.78 -0.74
N ALA A 151 7.27 -5.07 -1.82
CA ALA A 151 6.37 -5.61 -2.83
C ALA A 151 6.92 -6.92 -3.44
N THR A 152 8.22 -6.96 -3.74
CA THR A 152 8.89 -8.17 -4.24
C THR A 152 8.86 -9.32 -3.23
N ALA A 153 9.10 -9.03 -1.96
CA ALA A 153 9.17 -10.06 -0.92
C ALA A 153 7.80 -10.70 -0.64
N VAL A 154 6.70 -9.99 -0.88
CA VAL A 154 5.33 -10.47 -0.62
C VAL A 154 4.86 -11.51 -1.65
N ARG A 155 5.42 -11.53 -2.87
CA ARG A 155 4.99 -12.47 -3.93
C ARG A 155 6.14 -12.87 -4.87
N TYR A 156 6.28 -14.16 -5.15
CA TYR A 156 7.37 -14.68 -5.98
C TYR A 156 7.42 -14.11 -7.42
N ASN A 157 6.27 -13.76 -8.00
CA ASN A 157 6.20 -13.19 -9.35
C ASN A 157 6.22 -11.64 -9.38
N ALA A 158 6.27 -10.99 -8.21
CA ALA A 158 6.36 -9.54 -8.12
C ALA A 158 7.59 -8.91 -8.83
N PRO A 159 8.77 -9.57 -8.95
CA PRO A 159 9.88 -9.04 -9.75
C PRO A 159 9.49 -8.63 -11.18
N ALA A 160 8.53 -9.31 -11.79
CA ALA A 160 8.04 -8.96 -13.12
C ALA A 160 7.42 -7.54 -13.18
N ALA A 161 6.85 -7.07 -12.07
CA ALA A 161 6.28 -5.73 -11.95
C ALA A 161 7.27 -4.72 -11.34
N THR A 162 8.08 -5.12 -10.36
CA THR A 162 8.99 -4.19 -9.68
C THR A 162 10.22 -3.83 -10.52
N LEU A 163 10.77 -4.77 -11.29
CA LEU A 163 11.98 -4.52 -12.10
C LEU A 163 11.79 -3.42 -13.14
N PRO A 164 10.71 -3.40 -13.96
CA PRO A 164 10.47 -2.29 -14.89
C PRO A 164 10.38 -0.94 -14.18
N LEU A 165 9.74 -0.87 -13.01
CA LEU A 165 9.63 0.38 -12.24
C LEU A 165 10.98 0.87 -11.75
N VAL A 166 11.85 -0.02 -11.27
CA VAL A 166 13.22 0.34 -10.88
C VAL A 166 13.99 0.84 -12.11
N VAL A 167 14.01 0.07 -13.21
CA VAL A 167 14.79 0.41 -14.41
C VAL A 167 14.33 1.72 -15.04
N LEU A 168 13.02 1.97 -15.11
CA LEU A 168 12.47 3.15 -15.78
C LEU A 168 12.50 4.41 -14.92
N LEU A 169 12.32 4.30 -13.60
CA LEU A 169 12.12 5.46 -12.72
C LEU A 169 13.33 5.76 -11.84
N PHE A 170 14.20 4.79 -11.59
CA PHE A 170 15.38 4.99 -10.76
C PHE A 170 16.58 5.44 -11.60
N THR A 171 16.95 6.70 -11.42
CA THR A 171 18.15 7.33 -11.96
C THR A 171 19.00 7.78 -10.78
N LEU A 172 20.22 7.28 -10.62
CA LEU A 172 21.16 7.86 -9.66
C LEU A 172 21.71 9.14 -10.26
N SER A 173 20.98 10.25 -10.11
CA SER A 173 21.55 11.57 -10.39
C SER A 173 22.43 11.97 -9.20
N PRO A 174 23.71 12.31 -9.42
CA PRO A 174 24.63 12.77 -8.37
C PRO A 174 24.18 14.08 -7.73
#